data_AF-A0A8S2PDM3-F1
#
_entry.id   AF-A0A8S2PDM3-F1
#
_cell.length_a   1.000
_cell.length_b   1.000
_cell.length_c   1.000
_cell.angle_alpha   90.00
_cell.angle_beta   90.00
_cell.angle_gamma   90.00
#
_symmetry.space_group_name_H-M   'P 1'
#
loop_
_entity.id
_entity.type
_entity.pdbx_description
1 polymer ?
#
loop_
_entity_poly.entity_id
_entity_poly.type
_entity_poly.pdbx_seq_one_letter_code
_entity_poly.pdbx_strand_id
1 'polypeptide(L)'
;SFGIRHAFIVRPTVEIEELQPKSKNLLNLHEKFLEILKKHDNIKILSFGENEKTTFSLRYQTVIVPAESSQINIGKFFILNKNHIYVCKPNSKNTIEYQELLDVIQTIYYQRKNELKSQQMQLTEDILNNLYSFSSPIEDDVQ
;
A
#
# COMPACT_ATOMS: atom_id res chain seq x y z
N SER A 1 -52.35 31.64 11.32
CA SER A 1 -51.34 31.18 12.30
C SER A 1 -50.20 30.54 11.54
N PHE A 2 -49.01 31.14 11.58
CA PHE A 2 -47.84 30.76 10.77
C PHE A 2 -47.29 29.39 11.21
N GLY A 3 -47.14 28.47 10.27
CA GLY A 3 -46.59 27.13 10.51
C GLY A 3 -45.07 27.18 10.75
N ILE A 4 -44.65 26.78 11.94
CA ILE A 4 -43.23 26.64 12.29
C ILE A 4 -42.70 25.35 11.64
N ARG A 5 -41.96 25.50 10.55
CA ARG A 5 -41.11 24.43 10.00
C ARG A 5 -39.87 24.33 10.89
N HIS A 6 -39.79 23.29 11.71
CA HIS A 6 -38.58 22.95 12.44
C HIS A 6 -37.58 22.38 11.43
N ALA A 7 -36.65 23.21 10.94
CA ALA A 7 -35.49 22.72 10.22
C ALA A 7 -34.55 22.08 11.24
N PHE A 8 -34.55 20.75 11.34
CA PHE A 8 -33.51 20.04 12.08
C PHE A 8 -32.18 20.28 11.35
N ILE A 9 -31.36 21.18 11.89
CA ILE A 9 -29.97 21.33 11.49
C ILE A 9 -29.23 20.13 12.09
N VAL A 10 -29.12 19.05 11.32
CA VAL A 10 -28.28 17.92 11.68
C VAL A 10 -26.83 18.36 11.47
N ARG A 11 -26.10 18.64 12.55
CA ARG A 11 -24.66 18.82 12.47
C ARG A 11 -24.02 17.46 12.20
N PRO A 12 -23.09 17.37 11.22
CA PRO A 12 -22.28 16.17 11.07
C PRO A 12 -21.54 15.90 12.39
N THR A 13 -21.29 14.62 12.68
CA THR A 13 -20.50 14.25 13.85
C THR A 13 -19.05 14.68 13.65
N VAL A 14 -18.28 14.75 14.73
CA VAL A 14 -16.85 15.14 14.68
C VAL A 14 -16.08 14.24 13.72
N GLU A 15 -16.39 12.95 13.66
CA GLU A 15 -15.77 12.00 12.73
C GLU A 15 -16.06 12.36 11.27
N ILE A 16 -17.27 12.83 10.95
CA ILE A 16 -17.64 13.25 9.59
C ILE A 16 -16.97 14.59 9.24
N GLU A 17 -16.81 15.49 10.21
CA GLU A 17 -16.07 16.75 10.03
C GLU A 17 -14.58 16.50 9.79
N GLU A 18 -13.98 15.55 10.51
CA GLU A 18 -12.58 15.16 10.34
C GLU A 18 -12.32 14.47 9.00
N LEU A 19 -13.34 13.84 8.40
CA LEU A 19 -13.29 13.19 7.10
C LEU A 19 -13.58 14.13 5.92
N GLN A 20 -13.79 15.43 6.17
CA GLN A 20 -14.03 16.38 5.08
C GLN A 20 -12.78 16.60 4.22
N PRO A 21 -12.95 16.87 2.91
CA PRO A 21 -11.85 17.31 2.06
C PRO A 21 -11.11 18.49 2.69
N LYS A 22 -9.78 18.46 2.65
CA LYS A 22 -8.89 19.49 3.23
C LYS A 22 -8.94 19.62 4.76
N SER A 23 -9.47 18.61 5.46
CA SER A 23 -9.28 18.46 6.90
C SER A 23 -7.80 18.50 7.25
N LYS A 24 -7.42 19.32 8.23
CA LYS A 24 -6.02 19.47 8.68
C LYS A 24 -5.44 18.14 9.14
N ASN A 25 -6.26 17.31 9.78
CA ASN A 25 -5.84 16.00 10.27
C ASN A 25 -5.53 15.04 9.11
N LEU A 26 -6.39 14.99 8.09
CA LEU A 26 -6.16 14.15 6.91
C LEU A 26 -4.95 14.60 6.10
N LEU A 27 -4.76 15.91 5.91
CA LEU A 27 -3.60 16.45 5.20
C LEU A 27 -2.31 16.11 5.95
N ASN A 28 -2.27 16.30 7.28
CA ASN A 28 -1.13 15.93 8.10
C ASN A 28 -0.84 14.42 8.07
N LEU A 29 -1.88 13.57 8.03
CA LEU A 29 -1.72 12.12 7.91
C LEU A 29 -1.15 11.74 6.54
N HIS A 30 -1.65 12.37 5.46
CA HIS A 30 -1.14 12.17 4.10
C HIS A 30 0.33 12.57 3.98
N GLU A 31 0.72 13.75 4.48
CA GLU A 31 2.11 14.21 4.48
C GLU A 31 3.02 13.24 5.24
N LYS A 32 2.63 12.80 6.44
CA LYS A 32 3.39 11.80 7.22
C LYS A 32 3.55 10.49 6.47
N PHE A 33 2.51 10.04 5.77
CA PHE A 33 2.57 8.86 4.93
C PHE A 33 3.58 9.04 3.79
N LEU A 34 3.58 10.19 3.09
CA LEU A 34 4.55 10.50 2.05
C LEU A 34 5.99 10.55 2.59
N GLU A 35 6.21 11.09 3.79
CA GLU A 35 7.52 11.12 4.45
C GLU A 35 8.06 9.72 4.75
N ILE A 36 7.19 8.75 5.06
CA ILE A 36 7.59 7.34 5.20
C ILE A 36 8.06 6.80 3.84
N LEU A 37 7.33 7.08 2.76
CA LEU A 37 7.70 6.61 1.44
C LEU A 37 9.04 7.21 0.95
N LYS A 38 9.33 8.47 1.27
CA LYS A 38 10.62 9.12 0.94
C LYS A 38 11.81 8.50 1.67
N LYS A 39 11.59 7.86 2.82
CA LYS A 39 12.65 7.23 3.63
C LYS A 39 12.89 5.77 3.25
N HIS A 40 11.97 5.17 2.49
CA HIS A 40 11.95 3.74 2.20
C HIS A 40 11.66 3.49 0.71
N ASP A 41 12.71 3.45 -0.10
CA ASP A 41 12.62 3.30 -1.57
C ASP A 41 12.07 1.94 -2.03
N ASN A 42 11.94 0.97 -1.13
CA ASN A 42 11.52 -0.39 -1.42
C ASN A 42 10.03 -0.67 -1.14
N ILE A 43 9.25 0.34 -0.71
CA ILE A 43 7.81 0.16 -0.48
C ILE A 43 7.07 0.14 -1.82
N LYS A 44 6.45 -0.99 -2.15
CA LYS A 44 5.56 -1.12 -3.31
C LYS A 44 4.16 -0.66 -2.94
N ILE A 45 3.62 0.31 -3.68
CA ILE A 45 2.27 0.85 -3.49
C ILE A 45 1.36 0.36 -4.62
N LEU A 46 0.22 -0.20 -4.22
CA LEU A 46 -0.89 -0.60 -5.08
C LEU A 46 -2.18 -0.06 -4.45
N SER A 47 -3.03 0.59 -5.24
CA SER A 47 -4.24 1.23 -4.75
C SER A 47 -5.40 1.03 -5.72
N PHE A 48 -6.61 0.96 -5.17
CA PHE A 48 -7.85 0.74 -5.91
C PHE A 48 -8.88 1.80 -5.54
N GLY A 49 -9.45 2.44 -6.55
CA GLY A 49 -10.55 3.39 -6.41
C GLY A 49 -11.87 2.76 -6.84
N GLU A 50 -12.97 3.18 -6.23
CA GLU A 50 -14.31 2.83 -6.66
C GLU A 50 -14.81 3.77 -7.77
N ASN A 51 -15.82 3.33 -8.51
CA ASN A 51 -16.47 4.13 -9.55
C ASN A 51 -18.01 4.08 -9.45
N GLU A 52 -18.56 3.08 -8.76
CA GLU A 52 -20.01 2.93 -8.62
C GLU A 52 -20.50 3.51 -7.29
N LYS A 53 -21.70 4.08 -7.31
CA LYS A 53 -22.32 4.61 -6.10
C LYS A 53 -22.68 3.48 -5.14
N THR A 54 -22.36 3.68 -3.87
CA THR A 54 -22.82 2.83 -2.77
C THR A 54 -24.22 3.28 -2.35
N THR A 55 -25.16 2.34 -2.29
CA THR A 55 -26.52 2.61 -1.81
C THR A 55 -26.60 2.44 -0.30
N PHE A 56 -27.07 3.47 0.39
CA PHE A 56 -27.37 3.45 1.83
C PHE A 56 -28.87 3.27 2.07
N SER A 57 -29.26 3.17 3.34
CA SER A 57 -30.67 3.20 3.73
C SER A 57 -31.36 4.47 3.21
N LEU A 58 -32.66 4.37 2.87
CA LEU A 58 -33.48 5.43 2.27
C LEU A 58 -33.04 5.96 0.88
N ARG A 59 -32.46 5.10 0.01
CA ARG A 59 -32.15 5.41 -1.40
C ARG A 59 -31.09 6.50 -1.63
N TYR A 60 -30.35 6.89 -0.59
CA TYR A 60 -29.18 7.75 -0.78
C TYR A 60 -28.08 6.95 -1.49
N GLN A 61 -27.54 7.50 -2.58
CA GLN A 61 -26.51 6.88 -3.39
C GLN A 61 -25.37 7.86 -3.63
N THR A 62 -24.16 7.49 -3.20
CA THR A 62 -22.96 8.30 -3.44
C THR A 62 -21.75 7.42 -3.68
N VAL A 63 -20.78 7.96 -4.43
CA VAL A 63 -19.39 7.51 -4.33
C VAL A 63 -18.90 7.98 -2.95
N ILE A 64 -18.39 7.05 -2.16
CA ILE A 64 -17.94 7.29 -0.78
C ILE A 64 -16.52 7.82 -0.77
N VAL A 65 -15.64 7.24 -1.60
CA VAL A 65 -14.27 7.73 -1.76
C VAL A 65 -14.08 8.13 -3.22
N PRO A 66 -14.13 9.44 -3.54
CA PRO A 66 -13.88 9.93 -4.90
C PRO A 66 -12.49 9.51 -5.40
N ALA A 67 -12.36 9.33 -6.72
CA ALA A 67 -11.12 8.90 -7.35
C ALA A 67 -9.94 9.81 -6.96
N GLU A 68 -10.18 11.12 -6.93
CA GLU A 68 -9.22 12.15 -6.57
C GLU A 68 -8.69 12.02 -5.13
N SER A 69 -9.52 11.47 -4.23
CA SER A 69 -9.12 11.19 -2.85
C SER A 69 -8.42 9.85 -2.69
N SER A 70 -8.74 8.87 -3.55
CA SER A 70 -8.12 7.54 -3.53
C SER A 70 -6.78 7.47 -4.28
N GLN A 71 -6.50 8.44 -5.14
CA GLN A 71 -5.30 8.49 -5.97
C GLN A 71 -4.16 9.22 -5.24
N ILE A 72 -3.15 8.46 -4.82
CA ILE A 72 -1.97 8.96 -4.09
C ILE A 72 -0.89 9.52 -5.06
N ASN A 73 -1.01 9.25 -6.37
CA ASN A 73 -0.01 9.56 -7.41
C ASN A 73 1.36 8.89 -7.18
N ILE A 74 1.38 7.80 -6.41
CA ILE A 74 2.55 6.94 -6.18
C ILE A 74 2.12 5.49 -6.34
N GLY A 75 2.93 4.71 -7.08
CA GLY A 75 2.63 3.30 -7.36
C GLY A 75 1.51 3.12 -8.40
N LYS A 76 1.00 1.88 -8.49
CA LYS A 76 -0.09 1.54 -9.41
C LYS A 76 -1.43 1.94 -8.80
N PHE A 77 -2.30 2.56 -9.59
CA PHE A 77 -3.66 2.91 -9.20
C PHE A 77 -4.65 2.45 -10.26
N PHE A 78 -5.72 1.78 -9.82
CA PHE A 78 -6.78 1.29 -10.71
C PHE A 78 -8.14 1.78 -10.22
N ILE A 79 -8.95 2.31 -11.12
CA ILE A 79 -10.36 2.59 -10.86
C ILE A 79 -11.17 1.37 -11.28
N LEU A 80 -11.93 0.81 -10.35
CA LEU A 80 -12.72 -0.40 -10.56
C LEU A 80 -14.20 -0.05 -10.72
N ASN A 81 -14.88 -0.77 -11.62
CA ASN A 81 -16.35 -0.71 -11.75
C ASN A 81 -17.01 -1.50 -10.60
N LYS A 82 -16.84 -0.98 -9.40
CA LYS A 82 -17.34 -1.50 -8.14
C LYS A 82 -17.70 -0.34 -7.24
N ASN A 83 -18.60 -0.58 -6.30
CA ASN A 83 -18.90 0.34 -5.22
C ASN A 83 -17.98 0.11 -4.02
N HIS A 84 -18.09 0.99 -3.02
CA HIS A 84 -17.25 0.97 -1.81
C HIS A 84 -17.29 -0.36 -1.04
N ILE A 85 -18.43 -1.05 -1.07
CA ILE A 85 -18.59 -2.33 -0.37
C ILE A 85 -17.75 -3.40 -1.04
N TYR A 86 -17.62 -3.38 -2.36
CA TYR A 86 -17.00 -4.47 -3.14
C TYR A 86 -15.61 -4.15 -3.70
N VAL A 87 -15.17 -2.89 -3.70
CA VAL A 87 -13.89 -2.47 -4.30
C VAL A 87 -12.70 -3.27 -3.77
N CYS A 88 -12.68 -3.60 -2.48
CA CYS A 88 -11.63 -4.42 -1.84
C CYS A 88 -12.03 -5.90 -1.63
N LYS A 89 -13.09 -6.37 -2.29
CA LYS A 89 -13.60 -7.75 -2.13
C LYS A 89 -13.59 -8.44 -3.49
N PRO A 90 -12.46 -9.04 -3.91
CA PRO A 90 -12.41 -9.80 -5.15
C PRO A 90 -13.39 -10.97 -5.10
N ASN A 91 -14.25 -11.04 -6.11
CA ASN A 91 -15.26 -12.10 -6.23
C ASN A 91 -14.72 -13.34 -6.97
N SER A 92 -13.55 -13.24 -7.59
CA SER A 92 -12.86 -14.34 -8.24
C SER A 92 -11.36 -14.05 -8.33
N LYS A 93 -10.57 -15.07 -8.64
CA LYS A 93 -9.13 -14.90 -8.87
C LYS A 93 -8.83 -14.10 -10.14
N ASN A 94 -9.78 -13.97 -11.07
CA ASN A 94 -9.55 -13.32 -12.35
C ASN A 94 -9.77 -11.80 -12.30
N THR A 95 -10.13 -11.25 -11.13
CA THR A 95 -10.33 -9.80 -11.01
C THR A 95 -9.00 -9.06 -10.99
N ILE A 96 -9.02 -7.80 -11.45
CA ILE A 96 -7.85 -6.93 -11.50
C ILE A 96 -7.24 -6.79 -10.11
N GLU A 97 -8.06 -6.51 -9.08
CA GLU A 97 -7.54 -6.30 -7.74
C GLU A 97 -6.94 -7.56 -7.11
N TYR A 98 -7.40 -8.75 -7.49
CA TYR A 98 -6.78 -9.99 -7.05
C TYR A 98 -5.44 -10.23 -7.78
N GLN A 99 -5.43 -10.09 -9.10
CA GLN A 99 -4.24 -10.37 -9.92
C GLN A 99 -3.10 -9.38 -9.63
N GLU A 100 -3.39 -8.08 -9.53
CA GLU A 100 -2.39 -7.06 -9.24
C GLU A 100 -1.82 -7.22 -7.81
N LEU A 101 -2.67 -7.57 -6.83
CA LEU A 101 -2.19 -7.85 -5.49
C LEU A 101 -1.30 -9.10 -5.47
N LEU A 102 -1.70 -10.15 -6.18
CA LEU A 102 -0.92 -11.39 -6.29
C LEU A 102 0.44 -11.12 -6.96
N ASP A 103 0.47 -10.33 -8.03
CA ASP A 103 1.70 -9.89 -8.73
C ASP A 103 2.65 -9.17 -7.78
N VAL A 104 2.15 -8.21 -6.99
CA VAL A 104 2.96 -7.50 -5.98
C VAL A 104 3.52 -8.45 -4.94
N ILE A 105 2.70 -9.35 -4.38
CA ILE A 105 3.13 -10.33 -3.37
C ILE A 105 4.19 -11.27 -3.94
N GLN A 106 3.96 -11.81 -5.13
CA GLN A 106 4.90 -12.71 -5.79
C GLN A 106 6.23 -12.01 -6.09
N THR A 107 6.16 -10.78 -6.61
CA THR A 107 7.35 -9.96 -6.87
C THR A 107 8.19 -9.78 -5.60
N ILE A 108 7.56 -9.36 -4.49
CA ILE A 108 8.25 -9.18 -3.20
C ILE A 108 8.84 -10.51 -2.72
N TYR A 109 8.06 -11.60 -2.79
CA TYR A 109 8.51 -12.92 -2.37
C TYR A 109 9.75 -13.38 -3.15
N TYR A 110 9.75 -13.28 -4.48
CA TYR A 110 10.86 -13.71 -5.31
C TYR A 110 12.09 -12.81 -5.16
N GLN A 111 11.91 -11.49 -5.05
CA GLN A 111 13.00 -10.56 -4.75
C GLN A 111 13.68 -10.96 -3.43
N ARG A 112 12.90 -11.14 -2.35
CA ARG A 112 13.44 -11.50 -1.05
C ARG A 112 14.12 -12.87 -1.04
N LYS A 113 13.52 -13.85 -1.72
CA LYS A 113 14.10 -15.20 -1.87
C LYS A 113 15.44 -15.15 -2.59
N ASN A 114 15.58 -14.33 -3.62
CA ASN A 114 16.83 -14.20 -4.37
C ASN A 114 17.90 -13.47 -3.56
N GLU A 115 17.55 -12.40 -2.84
CA GLU A 115 18.48 -11.72 -1.93
C GLU A 115 19.08 -12.67 -0.89
N LEU A 116 18.23 -13.49 -0.25
CA LEU A 116 18.69 -14.45 0.77
C LEU A 116 19.63 -15.51 0.18
N LYS A 117 19.36 -15.99 -1.04
CA LYS A 117 20.25 -16.92 -1.74
C LYS A 117 21.61 -16.29 -2.05
N SER A 118 21.62 -15.05 -2.55
CA SER A 118 22.86 -14.33 -2.84
C SER A 118 23.69 -14.09 -1.57
N GLN A 119 23.04 -13.74 -0.46
CA GLN A 119 23.71 -13.55 0.83
C GLN A 119 24.33 -14.85 1.36
N GLN A 120 23.61 -15.97 1.26
CA GLN A 120 24.13 -17.27 1.66
C GLN A 120 25.34 -17.69 0.80
N MET A 121 25.26 -17.47 -0.51
CA MET A 121 26.37 -17.77 -1.43
C MET A 121 27.60 -16.95 -1.08
N GLN A 122 27.44 -15.64 -0.86
CA GLN A 122 28.54 -14.74 -0.51
C GLN A 122 29.21 -15.15 0.82
N LEU A 123 28.41 -15.47 1.85
CA LEU A 123 28.95 -15.97 3.12
C LEU A 123 29.77 -17.26 2.95
N THR A 124 29.32 -18.16 2.07
CA THR A 124 30.01 -19.42 1.80
C THR A 124 31.35 -19.17 1.11
N GLU A 125 31.38 -18.28 0.13
CA GLU A 125 32.63 -17.86 -0.55
C GLU A 125 33.60 -17.18 0.42
N ASP A 126 33.10 -16.30 1.30
CA ASP A 126 33.93 -15.64 2.31
C ASP A 126 34.55 -16.66 3.28
N ILE A 127 33.79 -17.68 3.70
CA ILE A 127 34.31 -18.77 4.53
C ILE A 127 35.38 -19.56 3.78
N LEU A 128 35.13 -19.93 2.51
CA LEU A 128 36.08 -20.68 1.70
C LEU A 128 37.39 -19.89 1.51
N ASN A 129 37.30 -18.62 1.13
CA ASN A 129 38.47 -17.75 0.94
C ASN A 129 39.29 -17.61 2.23
N ASN A 130 38.63 -17.44 3.37
CA ASN A 130 39.30 -17.41 4.67
C ASN A 130 40.01 -18.75 4.95
N LEU A 131 39.35 -19.89 4.78
CA LEU A 131 39.96 -21.21 4.97
C LEU A 131 41.19 -21.42 4.07
N TYR A 132 41.09 -21.04 2.78
CA TYR A 132 42.22 -21.10 1.86
C TYR A 132 43.39 -20.24 2.33
N SER A 133 43.13 -19.02 2.82
CA SER A 133 44.17 -18.12 3.34
C SER A 133 44.91 -18.66 4.57
N PHE A 134 44.27 -19.49 5.41
CA PHE A 134 44.91 -20.16 6.54
C PHE A 134 45.74 -21.39 6.13
N SER A 135 45.44 -21.98 4.97
CA SER A 135 46.10 -23.20 4.46
C SER A 135 47.24 -22.94 3.48
N SER A 136 47.48 -21.67 3.11
CA SER A 136 48.63 -21.29 2.29
C SER A 136 49.93 -21.72 2.99
N PRO A 137 50.87 -22.37 2.28
CA PRO A 137 52.11 -22.85 2.89
C PRO A 137 52.83 -21.70 3.59
N ILE A 138 53.33 -21.95 4.80
CA ILE A 138 54.46 -21.19 5.33
C ILE A 138 55.54 -21.37 4.27
N GLU A 139 55.96 -20.29 3.60
CA GLU A 139 57.18 -20.33 2.80
C GLU A 139 58.28 -20.75 3.78
N ASP A 140 58.67 -22.02 3.72
CA ASP A 140 59.83 -22.50 4.44
C ASP A 140 61.01 -21.68 3.88
N ASP A 141 61.50 -20.72 4.66
CA ASP A 141 62.76 -20.01 4.44
C ASP A 141 63.87 -21.08 4.39
N VAL A 142 64.12 -21.61 3.18
CA VAL A 142 65.28 -22.44 2.89
C VAL A 142 66.49 -21.51 2.86
N GLN A 143 67.14 -21.34 4.02
CA GLN A 143 68.49 -20.81 4.17
C GLN A 143 69.54 -21.81 3.68
#